data_AF-S3MR69-F1
#
_entry.id   AF-S3MR69-F1
#
_cell.length_a   1.000
_cell.length_b   1.000
_cell.length_c   1.000
_cell.angle_alpha   90.00
_cell.angle_beta   90.00
_cell.angle_gamma   90.00
#
_symmetry.space_group_name_H-M   'P 1'
#
loop_
_entity.id
_entity.type
_entity.pdbx_description
1 polymer ?
#
loop_
_entity_poly.entity_id
_entity_poly.type
_entity_poly.pdbx_seq_one_letter_code
_entity_poly.pdbx_strand_id
1 'polypeptide(L)'
;MTTSINTAEMQALTKWLKQERESQQLSMRALAERMDKPHSYVQKVEQGERRLDVVEYVWYCRSLKLDPQVGLSLIQQTLAEKG
;
A
#
# COMPACT_ATOMS: atom_id res chain seq x y z
N MET A 1 4.54 -19.47 5.04
CA MET A 1 4.03 -18.31 4.29
C MET A 1 2.56 -18.57 3.98
N THR A 2 1.66 -17.68 4.38
CA THR A 2 0.21 -17.86 4.26
C THR A 2 -0.28 -17.40 2.88
N THR A 3 -1.19 -18.15 2.26
CA THR A 3 -1.85 -17.78 0.99
C THR A 3 -2.96 -16.73 1.16
N SER A 4 -3.34 -16.44 2.41
CA SER A 4 -4.31 -15.41 2.77
C SER A 4 -3.75 -14.02 2.50
N ILE A 5 -4.51 -13.19 1.78
CA ILE A 5 -4.21 -11.78 1.60
C ILE A 5 -4.52 -10.98 2.89
N ASN A 6 -5.43 -11.50 3.71
CA ASN A 6 -5.88 -10.86 4.94
C ASN A 6 -4.91 -11.17 6.10
N THR A 7 -3.78 -10.46 6.11
CA THR A 7 -2.76 -10.54 7.16
C THR A 7 -2.58 -9.17 7.79
N ALA A 8 -2.23 -9.13 9.09
CA ALA A 8 -2.09 -7.86 9.81
C ALA A 8 -1.01 -6.96 9.18
N GLU A 9 0.09 -7.54 8.72
CA GLU A 9 1.18 -6.85 8.04
C GLU A 9 0.73 -6.24 6.70
N MET A 10 -0.11 -6.95 5.93
CA MET A 10 -0.70 -6.39 4.70
C MET A 10 -1.69 -5.26 5.03
N GLN A 11 -2.55 -5.46 6.04
CA GLN A 11 -3.49 -4.43 6.49
C GLN A 11 -2.78 -3.18 7.00
N ALA A 12 -1.67 -3.33 7.72
CA ALA A 12 -0.84 -2.22 8.19
C ALA A 12 -0.30 -1.43 7.00
N LEU A 13 0.28 -2.11 6.01
CA LEU A 13 0.80 -1.48 4.81
C LEU A 13 -0.28 -0.75 4.00
N THR A 14 -1.39 -1.41 3.69
CA THR A 14 -2.45 -0.80 2.85
C THR A 14 -3.15 0.35 3.55
N LYS A 15 -3.34 0.26 4.87
CA LYS A 15 -3.87 1.35 5.69
C LYS A 15 -2.95 2.56 5.67
N TRP A 16 -1.64 2.34 5.83
CA TRP A 16 -0.65 3.43 5.75
C TRP A 16 -0.65 4.09 4.37
N LEU A 17 -0.58 3.31 3.28
CA LEU A 17 -0.64 3.84 1.91
C LEU A 17 -1.90 4.68 1.66
N LYS A 18 -3.05 4.20 2.14
CA LYS A 18 -4.32 4.93 2.07
C LYS A 18 -4.26 6.25 2.82
N GLN A 19 -3.73 6.25 4.05
CA GLN A 19 -3.61 7.46 4.88
C GLN A 19 -2.70 8.49 4.22
N GLU A 20 -1.59 8.09 3.62
CA GLU A 20 -0.68 8.98 2.91
C GLU A 20 -1.28 9.55 1.62
N ARG A 21 -2.12 8.77 0.92
CA ARG A 21 -2.90 9.29 -0.22
C ARG A 21 -3.88 10.36 0.26
N GLU A 22 -4.59 10.09 1.35
CA GLU A 22 -5.61 10.99 1.91
C GLU A 22 -5.01 12.27 2.51
N SER A 23 -3.83 12.18 3.13
CA SER A 23 -3.08 13.35 3.64
C SER A 23 -2.70 14.33 2.51
N GLN A 24 -2.49 13.80 1.30
CA GLN A 24 -2.24 14.57 0.08
C GLN A 24 -3.53 14.99 -0.64
N GLN A 25 -4.71 14.74 -0.06
CA GLN A 25 -6.02 15.09 -0.60
C GLN A 25 -6.29 14.48 -1.99
N LEU A 26 -5.68 13.32 -2.27
CA LEU A 26 -5.83 12.63 -3.54
C LEU A 26 -6.98 11.66 -3.51
N SER A 27 -7.84 11.66 -4.52
CA SER A 27 -8.78 10.57 -4.73
C SER A 27 -8.06 9.32 -5.25
N MET A 28 -8.68 8.15 -5.06
CA MET A 28 -8.16 6.90 -5.66
C MET A 28 -8.07 6.98 -7.19
N ARG A 29 -8.99 7.72 -7.85
CA ARG A 29 -8.95 7.97 -9.30
C ARG A 29 -7.73 8.80 -9.69
N ALA A 30 -7.50 9.91 -8.99
CA ALA A 30 -6.36 10.79 -9.27
C ALA A 30 -5.01 10.07 -9.08
N LEU A 31 -4.90 9.22 -8.06
CA LEU A 31 -3.69 8.41 -7.87
C LEU A 31 -3.53 7.37 -8.98
N ALA A 32 -4.60 6.66 -9.37
CA ALA A 32 -4.55 5.68 -10.44
C ALA A 32 -4.13 6.31 -11.78
N GLU A 33 -4.65 7.50 -12.10
CA GLU A 33 -4.24 8.30 -13.26
C GLU A 33 -2.75 8.65 -13.23
N ARG A 34 -2.22 9.10 -12.08
CA ARG A 34 -0.79 9.38 -11.92
C ARG A 34 0.10 8.16 -12.15
N MET A 35 -0.42 6.97 -11.85
CA MET A 35 0.30 5.70 -12.00
C MET A 35 0.10 5.06 -13.38
N ASP A 36 -0.68 5.67 -14.27
CA ASP A 36 -1.15 5.07 -15.53
C ASP A 36 -1.78 3.68 -15.30
N LYS A 37 -2.72 3.61 -14.34
CA LYS A 37 -3.43 2.39 -13.95
C LYS A 37 -4.95 2.58 -13.99
N PRO A 38 -5.72 1.49 -14.17
CA PRO A 38 -7.17 1.52 -14.00
C PRO A 38 -7.55 1.97 -12.59
N HIS A 39 -8.66 2.71 -12.44
CA HIS A 39 -9.17 3.14 -11.13
C HIS A 39 -9.27 2.00 -10.10
N SER A 40 -9.69 0.82 -10.55
CA SER A 40 -9.83 -0.38 -9.71
C SER A 40 -8.50 -0.88 -9.12
N TYR A 41 -7.35 -0.49 -9.68
CA TYR A 41 -6.04 -0.86 -9.17
C TYR A 41 -5.83 -0.33 -7.75
N VAL A 42 -5.95 1.00 -7.56
CA VAL A 42 -5.78 1.65 -6.26
C VAL A 42 -6.83 1.16 -5.26
N GLN A 43 -8.09 1.04 -5.71
CA GLN A 43 -9.16 0.52 -4.86
C GLN A 43 -8.84 -0.88 -4.32
N LYS A 44 -8.46 -1.83 -5.20
CA LYS A 44 -8.17 -3.21 -4.80
C LYS A 44 -6.95 -3.30 -3.89
N VAL A 45 -5.94 -2.46 -4.11
CA VAL A 45 -4.76 -2.38 -3.24
C VAL A 45 -5.16 -1.89 -1.86
N GLU A 46 -5.84 -0.75 -1.75
CA GLU A 46 -6.18 -0.15 -0.46
C GLU A 46 -7.23 -0.95 0.32
N GLN A 47 -8.08 -1.71 -0.37
CA GLN A 47 -9.05 -2.64 0.24
C GLN A 47 -8.44 -4.00 0.60
N GLY A 48 -7.18 -4.25 0.25
CA GLY A 48 -6.53 -5.54 0.52
C GLY A 48 -7.07 -6.69 -0.33
N GLU A 49 -7.64 -6.40 -1.49
CA GLU A 49 -8.09 -7.40 -2.48
C GLU A 49 -6.96 -7.76 -3.46
N ARG A 50 -5.92 -6.92 -3.54
CA ARG A 50 -4.75 -7.12 -4.40
C ARG A 50 -3.47 -6.86 -3.60
N ARG A 51 -2.55 -7.83 -3.65
CA ARG A 51 -1.18 -7.63 -3.17
C ARG A 51 -0.37 -6.81 -4.17
N LEU A 52 0.50 -5.96 -3.64
CA LEU A 52 1.57 -5.34 -4.42
C LEU A 52 2.79 -6.25 -4.33
N ASP A 53 3.46 -6.51 -5.46
CA ASP A 53 4.84 -6.95 -5.37
C ASP A 53 5.75 -5.79 -4.91
N VAL A 54 7.02 -6.08 -4.63
CA VAL A 54 7.94 -5.08 -4.08
C VAL A 54 8.22 -3.92 -5.05
N VAL A 55 8.22 -4.18 -6.36
CA VAL A 55 8.47 -3.15 -7.38
C VAL A 55 7.24 -2.26 -7.52
N GLU A 56 6.04 -2.87 -7.56
CA GLU A 56 4.77 -2.16 -7.56
C GLU A 56 4.58 -1.30 -6.32
N TYR A 57 4.97 -1.82 -5.15
CA TYR A 57 4.99 -1.07 -3.90
C TYR A 57 5.89 0.16 -3.99
N VAL A 58 7.12 0.01 -4.47
CA VAL A 58 8.06 1.14 -4.64
C VAL A 58 7.51 2.17 -5.62
N TRP A 59 6.88 1.75 -6.73
CA TRP A 59 6.20 2.67 -7.65
C TRP A 59 5.02 3.40 -7.01
N TYR A 60 4.22 2.70 -6.21
CA TYR A 60 3.12 3.28 -5.46
C TYR A 60 3.64 4.36 -4.50
N CYS A 61 4.66 4.06 -3.70
CA CYS A 61 5.30 5.04 -2.81
C CYS A 61 5.83 6.24 -3.59
N ARG A 62 6.50 6.03 -4.72
CA ARG A 62 7.02 7.13 -5.57
C ARG A 62 5.91 8.02 -6.11
N SER A 63 4.78 7.45 -6.52
CA SER A 63 3.61 8.23 -7.00
C SER A 63 3.00 9.13 -5.92
N LEU A 64 3.21 8.76 -4.65
CA LEU A 64 2.85 9.53 -3.46
C LEU A 64 4.04 10.29 -2.86
N LYS A 65 5.23 10.29 -3.49
CA LYS A 65 6.45 10.93 -2.97
C LYS A 65 6.86 10.46 -1.56
N LEU A 66 6.59 9.19 -1.26
CA LEU A 66 6.93 8.55 0.02
C LEU A 66 8.28 7.82 -0.08
N ASP A 67 8.95 7.70 1.06
CA ASP A 67 10.07 6.77 1.23
C ASP A 67 9.53 5.34 1.46
N PRO A 68 9.80 4.37 0.57
CA PRO A 68 9.39 2.98 0.76
C PRO A 68 9.94 2.33 2.03
N GLN A 69 11.03 2.84 2.61
CA GLN A 69 11.61 2.29 3.84
C GLN A 69 10.68 2.44 5.06
N VAL A 70 9.82 3.46 5.05
CA VAL A 70 8.84 3.69 6.13
C VAL A 70 7.83 2.55 6.19
N GLY A 71 7.21 2.21 5.06
CA GLY A 71 6.26 1.09 5.00
C GLY A 71 6.91 -0.28 5.21
N LEU A 72 8.18 -0.46 4.80
CA LEU A 72 8.93 -1.69 5.12
C LEU A 72 9.18 -1.83 6.62
N SER A 73 9.55 -0.73 7.29
CA SER A 73 9.74 -0.71 8.74
C SER A 73 8.44 -1.03 9.48
N LEU A 74 7.31 -0.52 9.00
CA LEU A 74 5.98 -0.84 9.54
C LEU A 74 5.68 -2.34 9.44
N ILE A 75 5.93 -2.95 8.27
CA ILE A 75 5.75 -4.41 8.09
C ILE A 75 6.62 -5.19 9.06
N GLN A 76 7.90 -4.81 9.21
CA GLN A 76 8.84 -5.48 10.13
C GLN A 76 8.38 -5.39 11.59
N GLN A 77 7.91 -4.23 12.04
CA GLN A 77 7.36 -4.03 13.38
C GLN A 77 6.12 -4.91 13.62
N THR A 78 5.17 -4.91 12.69
CA THR A 78 3.96 -5.74 12.80
C THR A 78 4.26 -7.24 12.81
N LEU A 79 5.33 -7.68 12.13
CA LEU A 79 5.79 -9.08 12.20
C LEU A 79 6.45 -9.40 13.55
N ALA A 80 7.23 -8.47 14.11
CA ALA A 80 7.89 -8.66 15.39
C ALA A 80 6.90 -8.72 16.57
N GLU A 81 5.80 -7.97 16.50
CA GLU A 81 4.72 -8.01 17.50
C GLU A 81 3.94 -9.34 17.55
N LYS A 82 4.10 -10.20 16.53
CA LYS A 82 3.48 -11.53 16.44
C LYS A 82 4.40 -12.68 16.83
N GLY A 83 5.70 -12.42 17.05
CA GLY A 83 6.70 -13.40 17.45
C GLY A 83 6.86 -13.47 18.95
#